data_AF-A0A967TFS8-F1
#
_entry.id   AF-A0A967TFS8-F1
#
_cell.length_a   1.000
_cell.length_b   1.000
_cell.length_c   1.000
_cell.angle_alpha   90.00
_cell.angle_beta   90.00
_cell.angle_gamma   90.00
#
_symmetry.space_group_name_H-M   'P 1'
#
loop_
_entity.id
_entity.type
_entity.pdbx_description
1 polymer ?
#
loop_
_entity_poly.entity_id
_entity_poly.type
_entity_poly.pdbx_seq_one_letter_code
_entity_poly.pdbx_strand_id
1 'polypeptide(L)'
;TAVTGDTAFAADFFDRYVRAGEAPDYPGLLTAAGISVTPARPGEAWLGDPFLRFEENGAVLLATPLLETPLYEAGADRGDRIVSIDGADLTDSEAVEALLAARAPGASVR
;
A
#
# COMPACT_ATOMS: atom_id res chain seq x y z
N THR A 1 -9.77 24.70 -29.06
CA THR A 1 -10.50 23.45 -28.77
C THR A 1 -10.98 23.55 -27.34
N ALA A 2 -12.29 23.66 -27.11
CA ALA A 2 -12.83 23.85 -25.78
C ALA A 2 -12.81 22.50 -25.04
N VAL A 3 -12.04 22.43 -23.95
CA VAL A 3 -11.89 21.24 -23.09
C VAL A 3 -12.91 21.21 -21.94
N THR A 4 -13.82 22.19 -21.87
CA THR A 4 -14.88 22.29 -20.88
C THR A 4 -16.25 22.26 -21.57
N GLY A 5 -17.17 21.42 -21.08
CA GLY A 5 -18.56 21.34 -21.57
C GLY A 5 -19.04 19.97 -22.07
N ASP A 6 -18.20 18.93 -22.06
CA ASP A 6 -18.62 17.57 -22.40
C ASP A 6 -19.37 16.92 -21.22
N THR A 7 -20.69 16.97 -21.28
CA THR A 7 -21.57 16.41 -20.23
C THR A 7 -21.58 14.89 -20.21
N ALA A 8 -21.31 14.23 -21.36
CA ALA A 8 -21.26 12.77 -21.44
C ALA A 8 -19.99 12.26 -20.74
N PHE A 9 -18.85 12.89 -21.00
CA PHE A 9 -17.60 12.62 -20.27
C PHE A 9 -17.77 12.85 -18.76
N ALA A 10 -18.37 13.98 -18.36
CA ALA A 10 -18.57 14.28 -16.95
C ALA A 10 -19.49 13.26 -16.26
N ALA A 11 -20.56 12.81 -16.92
CA ALA A 11 -21.45 11.79 -16.37
C ALA A 11 -20.73 10.45 -16.16
N ASP A 12 -20.04 9.93 -17.19
CA ASP A 12 -19.29 8.67 -17.12
C ASP A 12 -18.22 8.69 -16.02
N PHE A 13 -17.46 9.78 -15.92
CA PHE A 13 -16.42 9.92 -14.90
C PHE A 13 -16.99 9.84 -13.48
N PHE A 14 -18.10 10.54 -13.21
CA PHE A 14 -18.70 10.53 -11.88
C PHE A 14 -19.34 9.18 -11.55
N ASP A 15 -20.02 8.56 -12.51
CA ASP A 15 -20.67 7.26 -12.28
C ASP A 15 -19.64 6.18 -11.94
N ARG A 16 -18.55 6.12 -12.71
CA ARG A 16 -17.50 5.10 -12.52
C ARG A 16 -16.62 5.36 -11.31
N TYR A 17 -16.06 6.57 -11.21
CA TYR A 17 -14.96 6.80 -10.26
C TYR A 17 -15.39 7.46 -8.95
N VAL A 18 -16.53 8.17 -8.93
CA VAL A 18 -17.02 8.85 -7.71
C VAL A 18 -18.12 8.05 -7.03
N ARG A 19 -19.09 7.52 -7.79
CA ARG A 19 -20.24 6.80 -7.24
C ARG A 19 -19.99 5.30 -7.11
N ALA A 20 -19.43 4.65 -8.13
CA ALA A 20 -19.12 3.22 -8.08
C ALA A 20 -17.77 2.91 -7.40
N GLY A 21 -16.89 3.90 -7.25
CA GLY A 21 -15.61 3.74 -6.56
C GLY A 21 -14.56 2.97 -7.36
N GLU A 22 -14.67 2.90 -8.69
CA GLU A 22 -13.60 2.39 -9.54
C GLU A 22 -12.35 3.27 -9.36
N ALA A 23 -11.16 2.67 -9.40
CA ALA A 23 -9.92 3.42 -9.47
C ALA A 23 -9.74 4.02 -10.88
N PRO A 24 -9.54 5.34 -11.04
CA PRO A 24 -9.20 5.93 -12.32
C PRO A 24 -7.89 5.39 -12.89
N ASP A 25 -7.80 5.27 -14.22
CA ASP A 25 -6.53 5.04 -14.92
C ASP A 25 -5.68 6.32 -14.90
N TYR A 26 -5.09 6.61 -13.73
CA TYR A 26 -4.23 7.78 -13.55
C TYR A 26 -3.04 7.83 -14.52
N PRO A 27 -2.33 6.71 -14.82
CA PRO A 27 -1.29 6.72 -15.85
C PRO A 27 -1.81 7.23 -17.20
N GLY A 28 -2.94 6.70 -17.69
CA GLY A 28 -3.54 7.15 -18.95
C GLY A 28 -3.97 8.63 -18.91
N LEU A 29 -4.64 9.04 -17.83
CA LEU A 29 -5.17 10.40 -17.67
C LEU A 29 -4.07 11.46 -17.59
N LEU A 30 -2.99 11.18 -16.86
CA LEU A 30 -1.92 12.15 -16.61
C LEU A 30 -0.89 12.21 -17.74
N THR A 31 -0.79 11.15 -18.56
CA THR A 31 0.07 11.15 -19.75
C THR A 31 -0.30 12.26 -20.73
N ALA A 32 -1.61 12.57 -20.88
CA ALA A 32 -2.07 13.66 -21.72
C ALA A 32 -1.59 15.05 -21.26
N ALA A 33 -1.25 15.19 -19.97
CA ALA A 33 -0.66 16.39 -19.38
C ALA A 33 0.89 16.35 -19.36
N GLY A 34 1.52 15.34 -19.96
CA GLY A 34 2.98 15.17 -19.96
C GLY A 34 3.56 14.62 -18.65
N ILE A 35 2.72 14.02 -17.80
CA ILE A 35 3.14 13.44 -16.51
C ILE A 35 3.14 11.91 -16.62
N SER A 36 4.28 11.28 -16.36
CA SER A 36 4.40 9.83 -16.27
C SER A 36 4.19 9.34 -14.84
N VAL A 37 3.34 8.33 -14.66
CA VAL A 37 3.10 7.67 -13.37
C VAL A 37 3.69 6.27 -13.43
N THR A 38 4.58 5.95 -12.50
CA THR A 38 5.22 4.64 -12.38
C THR A 38 5.28 4.22 -10.91
N PRO A 39 5.28 2.91 -10.59
CA PRO A 39 5.51 2.46 -9.23
C PRO A 39 6.81 3.05 -8.67
N ALA A 40 6.77 3.56 -7.44
CA ALA A 40 7.95 4.17 -6.80
C ALA A 40 8.98 3.12 -6.35
N ARG A 41 8.53 1.91 -6.02
CA ARG A 41 9.34 0.78 -5.52
C ARG A 41 9.01 -0.50 -6.27
N PRO A 42 9.30 -0.57 -7.59
CA PRO A 42 8.97 -1.74 -8.39
C PRO A 42 9.79 -2.94 -7.95
N GLY A 43 9.13 -4.04 -7.60
CA GLY A 43 9.81 -5.29 -7.26
C GLY A 43 10.33 -5.38 -5.83
N GLU A 44 9.99 -4.44 -4.95
CA GLU A 44 10.32 -4.51 -3.52
C GLU A 44 9.22 -5.23 -2.73
N ALA A 45 9.62 -6.03 -1.73
CA ALA A 45 8.66 -6.62 -0.80
C ALA A 45 8.01 -5.55 0.09
N TRP A 46 6.76 -5.78 0.48
CA TRP A 46 5.95 -4.79 1.18
C TRP A 46 5.00 -5.47 2.16
N LEU A 47 4.68 -4.81 3.28
CA LEU A 47 3.79 -5.33 4.33
C LEU A 47 2.43 -4.63 4.41
N GLY A 48 2.22 -3.53 3.68
CA GLY A 48 1.00 -2.72 3.81
C GLY A 48 1.17 -1.36 4.49
N ASP A 49 2.39 -0.83 4.56
CA ASP A 49 2.73 0.42 5.28
C ASP A 49 2.17 0.49 6.72
N PRO A 50 2.47 -0.51 7.57
CA PRO A 50 1.92 -0.57 8.91
C PRO A 50 2.36 0.59 9.79
N PHE A 51 1.44 1.10 10.60
CA PHE A 51 1.80 2.09 11.62
C PHE A 51 2.32 1.38 12.87
N LEU A 52 3.65 1.28 13.01
CA LEU A 52 4.31 0.52 14.07
C LEU A 52 4.83 1.42 15.18
N ARG A 53 4.78 0.91 16.41
CA ARG A 53 5.58 1.39 17.54
C ARG A 53 6.53 0.30 17.98
N PHE A 54 7.82 0.59 17.96
CA PHE A 54 8.84 -0.32 18.45
C PHE A 54 8.94 -0.25 19.97
N GLU A 55 8.99 -1.42 20.59
CA GLU A 55 9.10 -1.65 22.03
C GLU A 55 10.14 -2.76 22.27
N GLU A 56 10.57 -2.96 23.52
CA GLU A 56 11.65 -3.91 23.87
C GLU A 56 11.39 -5.35 23.41
N ASN A 57 10.13 -5.74 23.20
CA ASN A 57 9.73 -7.10 22.81
C ASN A 57 9.04 -7.17 21.43
N GLY A 58 9.34 -6.23 20.53
CA GLY A 58 8.84 -6.22 19.15
C GLY A 58 8.08 -4.95 18.78
N ALA A 59 7.31 -5.03 17.69
CA ALA A 59 6.58 -3.90 17.14
C ALA A 59 5.06 -4.04 17.35
N VAL A 60 4.43 -3.03 17.95
CA VAL A 60 2.97 -2.99 18.15
C VAL A 60 2.30 -2.25 17.00
N LEU A 61 1.26 -2.85 16.42
CA LEU A 61 0.41 -2.21 15.41
C LEU A 61 -0.48 -1.15 16.05
N LEU A 62 -0.30 0.11 15.64
CA LEU A 62 -1.08 1.25 16.14
C LEU A 62 -2.37 1.50 15.38
N ALA A 63 -2.50 0.90 14.19
CA ALA A 63 -3.67 0.99 13.33
C ALA A 63 -3.96 -0.37 12.69
N THR A 64 -5.23 -0.60 12.37
CA THR A 64 -5.66 -1.78 11.61
C THR A 64 -5.03 -1.70 10.22
N PRO A 65 -4.36 -2.77 9.75
CA PRO A 65 -3.82 -2.82 8.39
C PRO A 65 -4.89 -2.53 7.35
N LEU A 66 -4.50 -1.88 6.25
CA LEU A 66 -5.43 -1.60 5.15
C LEU A 66 -5.89 -2.92 4.52
N LEU A 67 -7.17 -2.98 4.11
CA LEU A 67 -7.71 -4.11 3.37
C LEU A 67 -6.83 -4.42 2.14
N GLU A 68 -6.70 -5.70 1.80
CA GLU A 68 -5.87 -6.19 0.67
C GLU A 68 -4.37 -5.91 0.83
N THR A 69 -3.90 -5.65 2.06
CA THR A 69 -2.46 -5.62 2.37
C THR A 69 -1.96 -6.93 2.98
N PRO A 70 -0.67 -7.28 2.85
CA PRO A 70 -0.15 -8.54 3.38
C PRO A 70 -0.36 -8.75 4.88
N LEU A 71 -0.23 -7.70 5.71
CA LEU A 71 -0.52 -7.83 7.15
C LEU A 71 -2.01 -8.03 7.44
N TYR A 72 -2.90 -7.42 6.64
CA TYR A 72 -4.34 -7.67 6.76
C TYR A 72 -4.67 -9.12 6.41
N GLU A 73 -4.11 -9.64 5.33
CA GLU A 73 -4.31 -11.04 4.90
C GLU A 73 -3.72 -12.06 5.89
N ALA A 74 -2.66 -11.69 6.61
CA ALA A 74 -2.12 -12.47 7.71
C ALA A 74 -3.01 -12.48 8.97
N GLY A 75 -4.08 -11.69 8.99
CA GLY A 75 -5.01 -11.57 10.11
C GLY A 75 -4.51 -10.69 11.25
N ALA A 76 -3.49 -9.87 11.03
CA ALA A 76 -3.00 -8.93 12.02
C ALA A 76 -3.97 -7.75 12.18
N ASP A 77 -4.16 -7.28 13.40
CA ASP A 77 -5.01 -6.13 13.71
C ASP A 77 -4.32 -5.16 14.68
N ARG A 78 -4.92 -3.98 14.81
CA ARG A 78 -4.50 -2.97 15.78
C ARG A 78 -4.37 -3.57 17.18
N GLY A 79 -3.23 -3.33 17.80
CA GLY A 79 -2.92 -3.81 19.14
C GLY A 79 -2.12 -5.10 19.16
N ASP A 80 -2.06 -5.82 18.04
CA ASP A 80 -1.17 -6.98 17.92
C ASP A 80 0.30 -6.54 18.01
N ARG A 81 1.10 -7.45 18.57
CA ARG A 81 2.54 -7.29 18.69
C ARG A 81 3.24 -8.31 17.79
N ILE A 82 3.97 -7.79 16.81
CA ILE A 82 4.84 -8.57 15.94
C ILE A 82 6.19 -8.69 16.66
N VAL A 83 6.46 -9.87 17.20
CA VAL A 83 7.70 -10.14 17.96
C VAL A 83 8.86 -10.42 16.99
N SER A 84 8.61 -11.25 15.98
CA SER A 84 9.60 -11.67 14.99
C SER A 84 8.95 -11.93 13.63
N ILE A 85 9.73 -11.83 12.56
CA ILE A 85 9.38 -12.35 11.22
C ILE A 85 10.51 -13.26 10.75
N ASP A 86 10.19 -14.50 10.38
CA ASP A 86 11.11 -15.60 10.10
C ASP A 86 12.17 -15.81 11.21
N GLY A 87 11.78 -15.55 12.46
CA GLY A 87 12.66 -15.64 13.63
C GLY A 87 13.66 -14.49 13.78
N ALA A 88 13.59 -13.46 12.93
CA ALA A 88 14.32 -12.21 13.12
C ALA A 88 13.48 -11.23 13.95
N ASP A 89 14.07 -10.68 15.01
CA ASP A 89 13.39 -9.74 15.92
C ASP A 89 13.13 -8.38 15.25
N LEU A 90 11.96 -7.79 15.50
CA LEU A 90 11.61 -6.45 15.01
C LEU A 90 11.93 -5.39 16.06
N THR A 91 13.19 -4.93 16.08
CA THR A 91 13.67 -3.97 17.09
C THR A 91 13.41 -2.51 16.73
N ASP A 92 13.37 -2.19 15.43
CA ASP A 92 13.24 -0.84 14.90
C ASP A 92 12.85 -0.88 13.40
N SER A 93 12.70 0.31 12.80
CA SER A 93 12.34 0.43 11.39
C SER A 93 13.43 -0.06 10.44
N GLU A 94 14.71 0.07 10.80
CA GLU A 94 15.83 -0.37 9.97
C GLU A 94 15.86 -1.90 9.87
N ALA A 95 15.56 -2.60 10.97
CA ALA A 95 15.41 -4.06 10.98
C ALA A 95 14.28 -4.52 10.04
N VAL A 96 13.14 -3.81 10.03
CA VAL A 96 12.02 -4.12 9.12
C VAL A 96 12.42 -3.86 7.67
N GLU A 97 13.07 -2.74 7.38
CA GLU A 97 13.54 -2.41 6.02
C GLU A 97 14.56 -3.44 5.52
N ALA A 98 15.52 -3.84 6.36
CA ALA A 98 16.50 -4.87 6.03
C ALA A 98 15.84 -6.23 5.75
N LEU A 99 14.82 -6.58 6.54
CA LEU A 99 14.05 -7.81 6.34
C LEU A 99 13.32 -7.79 4.99
N LEU A 100 12.68 -6.67 4.64
CA LEU A 100 11.95 -6.55 3.37
C LEU A 100 12.90 -6.53 2.17
N ALA A 101 14.04 -5.84 2.27
CA ALA A 101 15.05 -5.81 1.22
C ALA A 101 15.63 -7.21 0.92
N ALA A 102 15.62 -8.12 1.91
CA ALA A 102 16.08 -9.49 1.75
C ALA A 102 15.02 -10.45 1.15
N ARG A 103 13.85 -9.95 0.73
CA ARG A 103 12.72 -10.75 0.26
C ARG A 103 12.23 -10.28 -1.12
N ALA A 104 11.81 -11.26 -1.92
CA ALA A 104 11.09 -10.98 -3.16
C ALA A 104 9.63 -10.64 -2.87
N PRO A 105 8.97 -9.82 -3.70
CA PRO A 105 7.52 -9.61 -3.62
C PRO A 105 6.77 -10.94 -3.69
N GLY A 106 5.75 -11.10 -2.86
CA GLY A 106 4.94 -12.32 -2.79
C GLY A 106 5.59 -13.49 -2.03
N ALA A 107 6.80 -13.32 -1.46
CA ALA A 107 7.36 -14.31 -0.55
C ALA A 107 6.52 -14.41 0.73
N SER A 108 6.18 -15.64 1.13
CA SER A 108 5.55 -15.92 2.43
C SER A 108 6.60 -16.03 3.53
N VAL A 109 6.28 -15.50 4.71
CA VAL A 109 7.13 -15.49 5.90
C VAL A 109 6.30 -15.90 7.12
N ARG A 110 6.96 -16.27 8.23
CA ARG A 110 6.30 -16.68 9.48
C ARG A 110 6.49 -15.70 10.63
#